data_AF-A0A841FE17-F1
#
_entry.id   AF-A0A841FE17-F1
#
_cell.length_a   1.000
_cell.length_b   1.000
_cell.length_c   1.000
_cell.angle_alpha   90.00
_cell.angle_beta   90.00
_cell.angle_gamma   90.00
#
_symmetry.space_group_name_H-M   'P 1'
#
loop_
_entity.id
_entity.type
_entity.pdbx_description
1 polymer ?
#
loop_
_entity_poly.entity_id
_entity_poly.type
_entity_poly.pdbx_seq_one_letter_code
_entity_poly.pdbx_strand_id
1 'polypeptide(L)' 'MMDQTTRETFTAVQKNGDGDLTAFQTSTGRVLDYQQALNEVKAGAIAGVNVFKGKDGEMYIRGDADGDPTNNLDQLPTF' A
#
# COMPACT_ATOMS: atom_id res chain seq x y z
N MET A 1 22.58 -16.56 9.19
CA MET A 1 21.64 -16.57 8.05
C MET A 1 20.31 -16.05 8.58
N MET A 2 20.01 -14.78 8.28
CA MET A 2 18.89 -14.37 7.40
C MET A 2 17.56 -14.22 8.17
N ASP A 3 17.46 -13.18 9.00
CA ASP A 3 16.16 -12.55 9.23
C ASP A 3 15.97 -11.54 8.09
N GLN A 4 15.60 -12.07 6.91
CA GLN A 4 14.85 -11.24 5.99
C GLN A 4 13.55 -10.95 6.72
N THR A 5 13.48 -9.80 7.40
CA THR A 5 12.19 -9.23 7.80
C THR A 5 11.49 -8.94 6.48
N THR A 6 10.83 -9.95 5.92
CA THR A 6 10.14 -9.90 4.63
C THR A 6 8.95 -9.00 4.85
N ARG A 7 9.18 -7.69 4.73
CA ARG A 7 8.12 -6.69 4.71
C ARG A 7 7.10 -7.13 3.69
N GLU A 8 5.84 -7.10 4.09
CA GLU A 8 4.76 -7.52 3.22
C GLU A 8 4.63 -6.53 2.08
N THR A 9 4.07 -6.96 0.97
CA THR A 9 3.81 -6.08 -0.17
C THR A 9 2.33 -6.08 -0.45
N PHE A 10 1.80 -5.00 -1.02
CA PHE A 10 0.43 -5.02 -1.49
C PHE A 10 0.36 -5.77 -2.83
N THR A 11 -0.50 -6.77 -2.91
CA THR A 11 -0.71 -7.59 -4.10
C THR A 11 -2.00 -7.26 -4.82
N ALA A 12 -2.98 -6.70 -4.11
CA ALA A 12 -4.24 -6.24 -4.66
C ALA A 12 -4.77 -5.05 -3.85
N VAL A 13 -5.68 -4.29 -4.44
CA VAL A 13 -6.30 -3.13 -3.80
C VAL A 13 -7.80 -3.17 -3.99
N GLN A 14 -8.56 -2.53 -3.12
CA GLN A 14 -9.99 -2.34 -3.31
C GLN A 14 -10.25 -0.87 -3.57
N LYS A 15 -11.02 -0.58 -4.63
CA LYS A 15 -11.39 0.78 -5.02
C LYS A 15 -12.90 0.98 -4.81
N ASN A 16 -13.32 2.17 -4.40
CA ASN A 16 -14.73 2.56 -4.37
C ASN A 16 -15.25 2.84 -5.80
N GLY A 17 -16.53 3.19 -5.93
CA GLY A 17 -17.14 3.53 -7.22
C GLY A 17 -16.54 4.76 -7.92
N ASP A 18 -15.83 5.61 -7.18
CA ASP A 18 -15.12 6.80 -7.68
C ASP A 18 -13.65 6.50 -8.08
N GLY A 19 -13.14 5.31 -7.76
CA GLY A 19 -11.77 4.89 -8.05
C GLY A 19 -10.77 5.10 -6.90
N ASP A 20 -11.22 5.57 -5.73
CA ASP A 20 -10.38 5.76 -4.56
C ASP A 20 -10.09 4.45 -3.85
N LEU A 21 -8.85 4.29 -3.38
CA LEU A 21 -8.42 3.14 -2.60
C LEU A 21 -9.12 3.11 -1.24
N THR A 22 -9.74 1.99 -0.90
CA THR A 22 -10.49 1.78 0.34
C THR A 22 -9.90 0.68 1.21
N ALA A 23 -9.35 -0.36 0.59
CA ALA A 23 -8.65 -1.46 1.26
C ALA A 23 -7.48 -1.97 0.43
N PHE A 24 -6.61 -2.73 1.07
CA PHE A 24 -5.37 -3.24 0.50
C PHE A 24 -5.16 -4.69 0.92
N GLN A 25 -4.84 -5.56 -0.02
CA GLN A 25 -4.46 -6.93 0.27
C GLN A 25 -2.95 -7.06 0.29
N THR A 26 -2.44 -7.63 1.37
CA THR A 26 -1.02 -7.95 1.56
C THR A 26 -0.67 -9.29 0.91
N SER A 27 0.61 -9.50 0.62
CA SER A 27 1.15 -10.74 0.06
C SER A 27 0.95 -11.97 0.94
N THR A 28 0.63 -11.78 2.22
CA THR A 28 0.25 -12.86 3.17
C THR A 28 -1.23 -13.22 3.10
N GLY A 29 -2.03 -12.50 2.30
CA GLY A 29 -3.47 -12.70 2.16
C GLY A 29 -4.32 -11.90 3.14
N ARG A 30 -3.72 -11.07 4.00
CA ARG A 30 -4.47 -10.17 4.91
C ARG A 30 -5.04 -9.00 4.12
N VAL A 31 -6.30 -8.65 4.40
CA VAL A 31 -6.93 -7.45 3.87
C VAL A 31 -6.95 -6.39 4.96
N LEU A 32 -6.37 -5.24 4.66
CA LEU A 32 -6.24 -4.09 5.55
C LEU A 32 -7.08 -2.95 4.98
N ASP A 33 -7.93 -2.35 5.81
CA ASP A 33 -8.61 -1.11 5.45
C ASP A 33 -7.60 0.02 5.28
N TYR A 34 -7.99 1.10 4.61
CA TYR A 34 -7.13 2.26 4.35
C TYR A 34 -6.36 2.76 5.59
N GLN A 35 -7.06 2.91 6.71
CA GLN A 35 -6.47 3.37 7.97
C GLN A 35 -5.46 2.36 8.56
N GLN A 36 -5.75 1.06 8.45
CA GLN A 36 -4.83 0.01 8.91
C GLN A 36 -3.59 -0.03 8.03
N ALA A 37 -3.78 -0.05 6.70
CA ALA A 37 -2.71 0.01 5.72
C ALA A 37 -1.82 1.23 5.98
N LEU A 38 -2.39 2.40 6.24
CA LEU A 38 -1.64 3.61 6.57
C LEU A 38 -0.73 3.42 7.79
N ASN A 39 -1.24 2.77 8.84
CA ASN A 39 -0.47 2.50 10.06
C ASN A 39 0.62 1.46 9.84
N GLU A 40 0.35 0.38 9.09
CA GLU A 40 1.32 -0.65 8.74
C GLU A 40 2.46 -0.09 7.87
N VAL A 41 2.12 0.76 6.89
CA VAL A 41 3.10 1.46 6.05
C VAL A 41 3.94 2.42 6.88
N LYS A 42 3.32 3.19 7.79
CA LYS A 42 4.06 4.05 8.75
C LYS A 42 4.96 3.28 9.68
N ALA A 43 4.53 2.10 10.12
CA ALA A 43 5.32 1.20 10.96
C ALA A 43 6.48 0.56 10.18
N GLY A 44 6.51 0.69 8.85
CA GLY A 44 7.52 0.08 8.00
C GLY A 44 7.33 -1.44 7.84
N ALA A 45 6.11 -1.94 8.05
CA ALA A 45 5.75 -3.34 7.88
C ALA A 45 5.51 -3.69 6.40
N ILE A 46 5.06 -2.72 5.60
CA ILE A 46 4.83 -2.89 4.16
C ILE A 46 6.00 -2.30 3.36
N ALA A 47 6.47 -3.01 2.34
CA ALA A 47 7.49 -2.60 1.39
C ALA A 47 6.89 -2.14 0.06
N GLY A 48 7.66 -1.32 -0.68
CA GLY A 48 7.27 -0.79 -1.99
C GLY A 48 6.25 0.34 -1.91
N VAL A 49 5.97 0.86 -0.71
CA VAL A 49 4.99 1.91 -0.47
C VAL A 49 5.45 2.82 0.67
N ASN A 50 4.98 4.05 0.63
CA ASN A 50 5.26 5.06 1.64
C ASN A 50 4.02 5.92 1.89
N VAL A 51 3.91 6.46 3.10
CA VAL A 51 2.90 7.48 3.39
C VAL A 51 3.44 8.86 3.01
N PHE A 52 2.58 9.68 2.43
CA PHE A 52 2.87 11.08 2.14
C PHE A 52 1.73 11.97 2.62
N LYS A 53 2.06 13.20 2.97
CA LYS A 53 1.08 14.21 3.36
C LYS A 53 0.62 14.97 2.12
N GLY A 54 -0.68 14.98 1.85
CA GLY A 54 -1.31 15.79 0.81
C GLY A 54 -1.24 17.29 1.11
N LYS A 55 -1.59 18.12 0.13
CA LYS A 55 -1.61 19.59 0.29
C LYS A 55 -2.70 20.06 1.27
N ASP A 56 -3.78 19.31 1.31
CA ASP A 56 -4.92 19.38 2.24
C ASP A 56 -4.55 18.96 3.67
N GLY A 57 -3.48 18.19 3.82
CA GLY A 57 -2.94 17.75 5.10
C GLY A 57 -3.34 16.34 5.53
N GLU A 58 -4.17 15.64 4.76
CA GLU A 58 -4.41 14.21 4.94
C GLU A 58 -3.19 13.38 4.56
N MET A 59 -3.16 12.15 5.06
CA MET A 59 -2.09 11.21 4.79
C MET A 59 -2.57 10.19 3.80
N TYR A 60 -1.81 10.05 2.72
CA TYR A 60 -2.11 9.15 1.63
C TYR A 60 -1.01 8.11 1.49
N ILE A 61 -1.37 6.91 1.05
CA ILE A 61 -0.42 5.85 0.72
C ILE A 61 -0.06 5.99 -0.76
N ARG A 62 1.23 6.03 -1.07
CA ARG A 62 1.74 5.96 -2.45
C ARG A 62 2.68 4.78 -2.61
N GLY A 63 2.72 4.22 -3.82
CA GLY A 63 3.82 3.34 -4.24
C GLY A 63 5.15 4.08 -4.20
N ASP A 64 6.23 3.34 -4.00
CA ASP A 64 7.56 3.88 -4.23
C ASP A 64 7.68 4.33 -5.69
N ALA A 65 8.06 5.59 -5.89
CA ALA A 65 8.35 6.12 -7.21
C ALA A 65 9.78 5.71 -7.61
N ASP A 66 10.02 4.40 -7.73
CA ASP A 66 11.29 3.86 -8.22
C ASP A 66 11.46 4.01 -9.74
N GLY A 67 10.44 4.51 -10.42
CA GLY A 67 10.40 4.69 -11.86
C GLY A 67 9.88 3.45 -12.60
N ASP A 68 9.56 2.36 -11.89
CA ASP A 68 8.89 1.19 -12.42
C ASP A 68 7.37 1.28 -12.14
N PRO A 69 6.57 1.61 -13.15
CA PRO A 69 5.15 1.76 -12.95
C PRO A 69 4.44 0.44 -12.60
N THR A 70 5.07 -0.71 -12.86
CA THR A 70 4.47 -2.05 -12.68
C THR A 70 4.22 -2.43 -11.23
N ASN A 71 4.91 -1.80 -10.29
CA ASN A 71 4.77 -2.05 -8.85
C ASN A 71 3.97 -0.96 -8.12
N ASN A 72 3.34 -0.04 -8.87
CA ASN A 72 2.49 0.99 -8.28
C ASN A 72 1.17 0.40 -7.79
N LEU A 73 0.71 0.90 -6.63
CA LEU A 73 -0.61 0.60 -6.07
C LEU A 73 -1.76 0.74 -7.07
N ASP A 74 -1.64 1.69 -8.00
CA ASP A 74 -2.67 1.98 -8.99
C ASP A 74 -2.75 0.93 -10.10
N GLN A 75 -1.66 0.17 -10.31
CA GLN A 75 -1.59 -0.96 -11.25
C GLN A 75 -1.92 -2.31 -10.61
N LEU A 76 -2.10 -2.35 -9.29
CA LEU A 76 -2.49 -3.57 -8.61
C LEU A 76 -3.91 -3.98 -9.02
N PRO A 77 -4.16 -5.29 -9.19
CA PRO A 77 -5.49 -5.79 -9.48
C PRO A 77 -6.45 -5.43 -8.36
N THR A 78 -7.72 -5.25 -8.71
CA THR A 78 -8.80 -5.10 -7.74
C THR A 78 -9.41 -6.46 -7.41
N PHE A 79 -9.85 -6.63 -6.16
CA PHE A 79 -10.47 -7.85 -5.65
C PHE A 79 -11.85 -7.59 -5.04
#